data_AF-A0A6A4FNY1-F1
#
_entry.id   AF-A0A6A4FNY1-F1
#
_cell.length_a   1.000
_cell.length_b   1.000
_cell.length_c   1.000
_cell.angle_alpha   90.00
_cell.angle_beta   90.00
_cell.angle_gamma   90.00
#
_symmetry.space_group_name_H-M   'P 1'
#
loop_
_entity.id
_entity.type
_entity.pdbx_description
1 polymer ?
#
loop_
_entity_poly.entity_id
_entity_poly.type
_entity_poly.pdbx_seq_one_letter_code
_entity_poly.pdbx_strand_id
1 'polypeptide(L)'
;MGPQSAKYRATKKRRQNSTDDELHFSTQNRDKLQNRKPRLRTTHKLGTMRTLVTAMEYQLQGLQSKWVEQIPDPHTRVTAQRCALEKCAAKQSEIARRELQKMFQQHQFLLASLQTSVLRNSLHSSGTDMLKQLHFDTRLGREPEERERVLCEHNRRSIATVPSIVEKFSQMAIDKALTKQKEEVGLIS
;
A
#
# COMPACT_ATOMS: atom_id res chain seq x y z
N MET A 1 29.63 53.20 -46.97
CA MET A 1 30.35 52.01 -47.48
C MET A 1 30.09 50.84 -46.53
N GLY A 2 30.13 49.60 -47.01
CA GLY A 2 30.32 48.38 -46.19
C GLY A 2 31.72 47.79 -46.44
N PRO A 3 32.00 46.48 -46.24
CA PRO A 3 31.21 45.41 -45.61
C PRO A 3 31.68 45.21 -44.14
N GLN A 4 31.63 44.10 -43.38
CA GLN A 4 31.27 42.66 -43.51
C GLN A 4 30.41 42.26 -42.27
N SER A 5 29.63 41.17 -42.17
CA SER A 5 29.55 39.85 -42.83
C SER A 5 30.48 38.73 -42.30
N ALA A 6 30.06 38.04 -41.23
CA ALA A 6 30.39 36.63 -40.99
C ALA A 6 29.17 35.88 -40.43
N LYS A 7 28.69 34.85 -41.14
CA LYS A 7 27.57 33.98 -40.71
C LYS A 7 28.09 32.57 -40.46
N TYR A 8 27.81 31.99 -39.29
CA TYR A 8 27.95 30.54 -39.08
C TYR A 8 26.69 29.95 -38.43
N ARG A 9 26.41 28.68 -38.73
CA ARG A 9 25.04 28.15 -38.84
C ARG A 9 24.92 26.73 -38.27
N ALA A 10 23.99 26.56 -37.32
CA ALA A 10 23.51 25.26 -36.84
C ALA A 10 24.60 24.42 -36.10
N THR A 11 24.30 23.35 -35.35
CA THR A 11 23.29 22.31 -35.59
C THR A 11 22.54 21.84 -34.33
N LYS A 12 21.23 21.63 -34.50
CA LYS A 12 20.33 20.98 -33.53
C LYS A 12 20.18 19.51 -33.93
N LYS A 13 20.95 18.59 -33.33
CA LYS A 13 20.80 17.14 -33.55
C LYS A 13 19.90 16.53 -32.48
N ARG A 14 19.08 15.55 -32.86
CA ARG A 14 17.92 15.03 -32.11
C ARG A 14 17.93 13.51 -32.12
N ARG A 15 17.72 12.89 -30.94
CA ARG A 15 17.54 11.43 -30.74
C ARG A 15 18.84 10.64 -31.04
N GLN A 16 19.00 9.37 -30.63
CA GLN A 16 17.98 8.34 -30.34
C GLN A 16 18.41 7.39 -29.21
N ASN A 17 17.45 6.66 -28.63
CA ASN A 17 17.73 5.56 -27.69
C ASN A 17 18.17 4.31 -28.46
N SER A 18 18.97 3.45 -27.82
CA SER A 18 19.17 2.05 -28.22
C SER A 18 19.34 1.19 -26.96
N THR A 19 19.14 -0.11 -27.14
CA THR A 19 18.80 -1.12 -26.13
C THR A 19 19.98 -1.90 -25.53
N ASP A 20 19.66 -2.63 -24.46
CA ASP A 20 20.16 -3.95 -23.97
C ASP A 20 21.59 -4.15 -23.40
N ASP A 21 21.56 -4.72 -22.17
CA ASP A 21 22.30 -5.87 -21.62
C ASP A 21 23.80 -5.91 -21.25
N GLU A 22 24.03 -6.86 -20.33
CA GLU A 22 25.24 -7.49 -19.76
C GLU A 22 26.46 -6.66 -19.28
N LEU A 23 26.50 -6.52 -17.94
CA LEU A 23 27.64 -6.86 -17.07
C LEU A 23 29.01 -7.17 -17.73
N HIS A 24 29.82 -6.13 -17.95
CA HIS A 24 31.28 -6.30 -18.01
C HIS A 24 31.94 -5.93 -16.68
N PHE A 25 32.55 -6.94 -16.05
CA PHE A 25 33.41 -6.77 -14.86
C PHE A 25 34.86 -6.43 -15.25
N SER A 26 35.57 -5.89 -14.25
CA SER A 26 37.04 -5.72 -14.17
C SER A 26 37.70 -4.51 -14.86
N THR A 27 37.91 -3.49 -14.03
CA THR A 27 39.25 -2.95 -13.71
C THR A 27 40.20 -2.55 -14.87
N GLN A 28 40.31 -1.25 -15.13
CA GLN A 28 41.54 -0.52 -14.75
C GLN A 28 41.40 1.01 -14.73
N ASN A 29 42.30 1.63 -13.97
CA ASN A 29 42.41 3.04 -13.61
C ASN A 29 42.21 4.07 -14.74
N ARG A 30 41.28 5.02 -14.52
CA ARG A 30 41.60 6.46 -14.51
C ARG A 30 40.48 7.33 -13.92
N ASP A 31 40.90 8.44 -13.33
CA ASP A 31 40.19 9.69 -13.04
C ASP A 31 38.64 9.65 -12.91
N LYS A 32 38.15 9.69 -11.67
CA LYS A 32 36.81 10.19 -11.38
C LYS A 32 36.70 10.96 -10.07
N LEU A 33 36.99 12.27 -10.19
CA LEU A 33 36.59 13.35 -9.29
C LEU A 33 35.04 13.49 -9.23
N GLN A 34 34.31 12.43 -8.86
CA GLN A 34 32.86 12.42 -9.05
C GLN A 34 32.11 11.41 -8.15
N ASN A 35 32.05 11.68 -6.84
CA ASN A 35 30.99 11.11 -5.99
C ASN A 35 30.42 12.10 -4.96
N ARG A 36 30.01 13.29 -5.45
CA ARG A 36 29.23 14.28 -4.69
C ARG A 36 27.93 14.64 -5.41
N LYS A 37 26.91 13.77 -5.29
CA LYS A 37 25.50 14.08 -5.61
C LYS A 37 24.60 13.63 -4.45
N PRO A 38 23.61 14.43 -4.00
CA PRO A 38 23.66 15.89 -3.93
C PRO A 38 23.15 16.39 -2.55
N ARG A 39 24.04 16.89 -1.68
CA ARG A 39 23.65 17.57 -0.41
C ARG A 39 22.66 18.73 -0.66
N LEU A 40 22.66 19.27 -1.87
CA LEU A 40 21.74 20.27 -2.40
C LEU A 40 20.25 19.98 -2.16
N ARG A 41 19.78 18.72 -2.17
CA ARG A 41 18.33 18.45 -2.04
C ARG A 41 17.79 18.86 -0.67
N THR A 42 18.53 18.57 0.40
CA THR A 42 18.15 18.93 1.77
C THR A 42 18.40 20.40 2.06
N THR A 43 19.52 20.96 1.59
CA THR A 43 19.82 22.39 1.80
C THR A 43 18.92 23.31 0.96
N HIS A 44 18.51 22.90 -0.25
CA HIS A 44 17.48 23.59 -1.03
C HIS A 44 16.13 23.53 -0.33
N LYS A 45 15.70 22.38 0.21
CA LYS A 45 14.47 22.30 1.01
C LYS A 45 14.51 23.25 2.21
N LEU A 46 15.64 23.30 2.93
CA LEU A 46 15.85 24.24 4.02
C LEU A 46 15.83 25.71 3.55
N GLY A 47 16.40 26.01 2.39
CA GLY A 47 16.32 27.32 1.74
C GLY A 47 14.88 27.72 1.42
N THR A 48 14.12 26.84 0.75
CA THR A 48 12.70 27.06 0.42
C THR A 48 11.84 27.25 1.67
N MET A 49 12.11 26.49 2.75
CA MET A 49 11.43 26.66 4.04
C MET A 49 11.78 28.01 4.68
N ARG A 50 13.05 28.44 4.64
CA ARG A 50 13.45 29.77 5.13
C ARG A 50 12.78 30.90 4.34
N THR A 51 12.73 30.83 3.01
CA THR A 51 12.05 31.84 2.19
C THR A 51 10.54 31.88 2.42
N LEU A 52 9.93 30.73 2.73
CA LEU A 52 8.51 30.66 3.11
C LEU A 52 8.27 31.30 4.48
N VAL A 53 9.13 31.03 5.46
CA VAL A 53 9.08 31.65 6.80
C VAL A 53 9.22 33.17 6.69
N THR A 54 10.22 33.69 5.96
CA THR A 54 10.38 35.16 5.79
C THR A 54 9.21 35.81 5.05
N ALA A 55 8.56 35.09 4.12
CA ALA A 55 7.35 35.57 3.46
C ALA A 55 6.13 35.58 4.40
N MET A 56 6.02 34.60 5.29
CA MET A 56 4.99 34.56 6.34
C MET A 56 5.23 35.63 7.41
N GLU A 57 6.47 35.87 7.82
CA GLU A 57 6.86 36.94 8.75
C GLU A 57 6.49 38.33 8.18
N TYR A 58 6.79 38.59 6.91
CA TYR A 58 6.37 39.82 6.22
C TYR A 58 4.84 39.97 6.17
N GLN A 59 4.10 38.89 5.91
CA GLN A 59 2.63 38.90 5.94
C GLN A 59 2.07 39.13 7.35
N LEU A 60 2.69 38.55 8.39
CA LEU A 60 2.32 38.76 9.79
C LEU A 60 2.56 40.22 10.21
N GLN A 61 3.69 40.80 9.82
CA GLN A 61 3.99 42.22 10.09
C GLN A 61 3.00 43.15 9.36
N GLY A 62 2.72 42.88 8.08
CA GLY A 62 1.72 43.63 7.32
C GLY A 62 0.28 43.45 7.81
N LEU A 63 -0.03 42.33 8.48
CA LEU A 63 -1.30 42.12 9.18
C LEU A 63 -1.32 42.89 10.51
N GLN A 64 -0.21 42.88 11.27
CA GLN A 64 -0.09 43.57 12.54
C GLN A 64 -0.29 45.09 12.38
N SER A 65 0.28 45.72 11.35
CA SER A 65 0.02 47.14 11.04
C SER A 65 -1.47 47.41 10.82
N LYS A 66 -2.14 46.61 9.98
CA LYS A 66 -3.58 46.73 9.72
C LYS A 66 -4.44 46.54 10.98
N TRP A 67 -4.01 45.70 11.91
CA TRP A 67 -4.70 45.52 13.19
C TRP A 67 -4.49 46.70 14.15
N VAL A 68 -3.35 47.40 14.08
CA VAL A 68 -3.13 48.67 14.81
C VAL A 68 -3.95 49.80 14.19
N GLU A 69 -4.05 49.85 12.85
CA GLU A 69 -4.90 50.81 12.12
C GLU A 69 -6.40 50.62 12.41
N GLN A 70 -6.89 49.37 12.40
CA GLN A 70 -8.33 49.06 12.53
C GLN A 70 -8.82 48.94 13.98
N ILE A 71 -7.95 48.57 14.93
CA ILE A 71 -8.30 48.47 16.35
C ILE A 71 -7.29 49.29 17.15
N PRO A 72 -7.54 50.61 17.37
CA PRO A 72 -6.61 51.46 18.11
C PRO A 72 -6.41 51.02 19.56
N ASP A 73 -7.48 50.59 20.24
CA ASP A 73 -7.45 50.12 21.63
C ASP A 73 -6.55 48.87 21.79
N PRO A 74 -5.48 48.95 22.61
CA PRO A 74 -4.61 47.82 22.88
C PRO A 74 -5.33 46.61 23.52
N HIS A 75 -6.30 46.82 24.41
CA HIS A 75 -6.94 45.70 25.14
C HIS A 75 -7.85 44.86 24.23
N THR A 76 -8.71 45.51 23.46
CA THR A 76 -9.53 44.85 22.42
C THR A 76 -8.64 44.19 21.38
N ARG A 77 -7.55 44.84 20.93
CA ARG A 77 -6.63 44.28 19.94
C ARG A 77 -5.96 42.98 20.41
N VAL A 78 -5.42 42.94 21.64
CA VAL A 78 -4.81 41.73 22.23
C VAL A 78 -5.85 40.62 22.41
N THR A 79 -7.05 40.96 22.87
CA THR A 79 -8.15 40.01 23.06
C THR A 79 -8.60 39.38 21.74
N ALA A 80 -8.84 40.21 20.71
CA ALA A 80 -9.23 39.74 19.40
C ALA A 80 -8.12 38.94 18.68
N GLN A 81 -6.84 39.30 18.88
CA GLN A 81 -5.71 38.52 18.38
C GLN A 81 -5.66 37.12 19.03
N ARG A 82 -5.86 37.05 20.35
CA ARG A 82 -5.94 35.78 21.09
C ARG A 82 -7.09 34.92 20.58
N CYS A 83 -8.30 35.47 20.45
CA CYS A 83 -9.45 34.74 19.92
C CYS A 83 -9.23 34.28 18.47
N ALA A 84 -8.51 35.04 17.64
CA ALA A 84 -8.15 34.62 16.28
C ALA A 84 -7.18 33.42 16.28
N LEU A 85 -6.19 33.40 17.17
CA LEU A 85 -5.28 32.26 17.34
C LEU A 85 -6.00 31.01 17.86
N GLU A 86 -6.84 31.15 18.89
CA GLU A 86 -7.66 30.06 19.45
C GLU A 86 -8.62 29.50 18.39
N LYS A 87 -9.26 30.35 17.58
CA LYS A 87 -10.12 29.94 16.45
C LYS A 87 -9.34 29.24 15.34
N CYS A 88 -8.11 29.64 15.06
CA CYS A 88 -7.23 28.94 14.11
C CYS A 88 -6.83 27.55 14.62
N ALA A 89 -6.46 27.41 15.90
CA ALA A 89 -6.15 26.12 16.51
C ALA A 89 -7.37 25.17 16.51
N ALA A 90 -8.55 25.69 16.89
CA ALA A 90 -9.81 24.94 16.83
C ALA A 90 -10.16 24.51 15.38
N LYS A 91 -9.94 25.36 14.38
CA LYS A 91 -10.15 25.00 12.97
C LYS A 91 -9.19 23.87 12.51
N GLN A 92 -7.93 23.90 12.94
CA GLN A 92 -6.96 22.85 12.59
C GLN A 92 -7.34 21.50 13.21
N SER A 93 -7.72 21.47 14.50
CA SER A 93 -8.18 20.23 15.14
C SER A 93 -9.49 19.71 14.55
N GLU A 94 -10.40 20.59 14.13
CA GLU A 94 -11.65 20.20 13.47
C GLU A 94 -11.41 19.57 12.09
N ILE A 95 -10.44 20.06 11.32
CA ILE A 95 -10.04 19.45 10.04
C ILE A 95 -9.46 18.04 10.28
N ALA A 96 -8.48 17.91 11.19
CA ALA A 96 -7.90 16.60 11.52
C ALA A 96 -8.96 15.60 12.03
N ARG A 97 -9.93 16.06 12.84
CA ARG A 97 -11.06 15.27 13.30
C ARG A 97 -11.95 14.79 12.14
N ARG A 98 -12.27 15.64 11.16
CA ARG A 98 -13.04 15.27 9.96
C ARG A 98 -12.31 14.24 9.10
N GLU A 99 -11.00 14.40 8.91
CA GLU A 99 -10.17 13.45 8.17
C GLU A 99 -10.13 12.07 8.87
N LEU A 100 -9.89 12.05 10.18
CA LEU A 100 -9.87 10.82 10.97
C LEU A 100 -11.24 10.12 10.99
N GLN A 101 -12.34 10.89 11.07
CA GLN A 101 -13.70 10.36 10.98
C GLN A 101 -13.98 9.72 9.62
N LYS A 102 -13.54 10.34 8.52
CA LYS A 102 -13.66 9.76 7.16
C LYS A 102 -12.87 8.46 7.03
N MET A 103 -11.63 8.44 7.52
CA MET A 103 -10.80 7.22 7.52
C MET A 103 -11.45 6.12 8.35
N PHE A 104 -12.01 6.43 9.53
CA PHE A 104 -12.71 5.46 10.38
C PHE A 104 -13.93 4.83 9.67
N GLN A 105 -14.76 5.65 9.01
CA GLN A 105 -15.90 5.16 8.21
C GLN A 105 -15.46 4.24 7.07
N GLN A 106 -14.35 4.54 6.39
CA GLN A 106 -13.78 3.67 5.36
C GLN A 106 -13.30 2.32 5.93
N HIS A 107 -12.68 2.31 7.11
CA HIS A 107 -12.28 1.07 7.78
C HIS A 107 -13.47 0.24 8.25
N GLN A 108 -14.55 0.87 8.76
CA GLN A 108 -15.78 0.15 9.10
C GLN A 108 -16.44 -0.48 7.88
N PHE A 109 -16.52 0.23 6.76
CA PHE A 109 -17.06 -0.32 5.51
C PHE A 109 -16.21 -1.48 4.98
N LEU A 110 -14.87 -1.36 5.02
CA LEU A 110 -13.96 -2.44 4.64
C LEU A 110 -14.12 -3.66 5.55
N LEU A 111 -14.21 -3.46 6.88
CA LEU A 111 -14.39 -4.55 7.85
C LEU A 111 -15.72 -5.27 7.63
N ALA A 112 -16.83 -4.53 7.45
CA ALA A 112 -18.13 -5.12 7.15
C ALA A 112 -18.12 -5.89 5.80
N SER A 113 -17.41 -5.36 4.80
CA SER A 113 -17.24 -6.03 3.50
C SER A 113 -16.41 -7.31 3.62
N LEU A 114 -15.35 -7.31 4.44
CA LEU A 114 -14.53 -8.47 4.73
C LEU A 114 -15.30 -9.52 5.55
N GLN A 115 -16.04 -9.11 6.59
CA GLN A 115 -16.91 -10.01 7.37
C GLN A 115 -17.99 -10.65 6.47
N THR A 116 -18.64 -9.86 5.62
CA THR A 116 -19.61 -10.37 4.63
C THR A 116 -18.93 -11.33 3.65
N SER A 117 -17.73 -11.03 3.18
CA SER A 117 -16.95 -11.89 2.28
C SER A 117 -16.53 -13.20 2.96
N VAL A 118 -16.15 -13.17 4.24
CA VAL A 118 -15.78 -14.35 5.03
C VAL A 118 -16.99 -15.23 5.32
N LEU A 119 -18.16 -14.66 5.58
CA LEU A 119 -19.41 -15.42 5.75
C LEU A 119 -19.95 -15.97 4.41
N ARG A 120 -19.76 -15.25 3.30
CA ARG A 120 -20.12 -15.75 1.97
C ARG A 120 -19.17 -16.84 1.48
N ASN A 121 -17.87 -16.63 1.63
CA ASN A 121 -16.79 -17.50 1.20
C ASN A 121 -16.24 -18.36 2.35
N SER A 122 -17.07 -18.69 3.35
CA SER A 122 -16.67 -19.56 4.45
C SER A 122 -16.41 -20.96 3.91
N LEU A 123 -15.14 -21.25 3.63
CA LEU A 123 -14.66 -22.59 3.33
C LEU A 123 -14.91 -23.46 4.58
N HIS A 124 -16.08 -24.10 4.62
CA HIS A 124 -16.41 -25.08 5.64
C HIS A 124 -15.25 -26.08 5.71
N SER A 125 -14.64 -26.22 6.89
CA SER A 125 -13.40 -27.01 7.02
C SER A 125 -13.67 -28.50 6.82
N SER A 126 -13.61 -28.92 5.56
CA SER A 126 -13.66 -30.31 5.13
C SER A 126 -12.42 -31.09 5.57
N GLY A 127 -11.40 -30.45 6.14
CA GLY A 127 -10.21 -31.10 6.70
C GLY A 127 -10.55 -32.22 7.67
N THR A 128 -11.58 -32.03 8.52
CA THR A 128 -12.06 -33.05 9.46
C THR A 128 -12.64 -34.27 8.75
N ASP A 129 -13.32 -34.09 7.60
CA ASP A 129 -13.98 -35.16 6.86
C ASP A 129 -13.09 -35.78 5.77
N MET A 130 -12.07 -35.05 5.31
CA MET A 130 -10.92 -35.57 4.57
C MET A 130 -10.07 -36.47 5.47
N LEU A 131 -9.78 -36.04 6.70
CA LEU A 131 -9.03 -36.84 7.67
C LEU A 131 -9.75 -38.14 8.03
N LYS A 132 -11.09 -38.12 8.21
CA LYS A 132 -11.90 -39.34 8.37
C LYS A 132 -11.80 -40.29 7.17
N GLN A 133 -11.75 -39.78 5.95
CA GLN A 133 -11.61 -40.61 4.73
C GLN A 133 -10.17 -41.10 4.48
N LEU A 134 -9.18 -40.49 5.13
CA LEU A 134 -7.80 -40.98 5.20
C LEU A 134 -7.55 -41.93 6.40
N HIS A 135 -8.53 -42.11 7.28
CA HIS A 135 -8.41 -43.02 8.43
C HIS A 135 -8.85 -44.44 8.06
N PHE A 136 -7.89 -45.29 7.73
CA PHE A 136 -8.10 -46.73 7.55
C PHE A 136 -7.91 -47.43 8.90
N ASP A 137 -8.81 -48.34 9.28
CA ASP A 137 -8.80 -49.08 10.56
C ASP A 137 -7.65 -50.11 10.65
N THR A 138 -6.44 -49.58 10.74
CA THR A 138 -5.18 -50.29 10.55
C THR A 138 -4.72 -50.91 11.87
N ARG A 139 -4.96 -52.21 12.02
CA ARG A 139 -4.53 -52.98 13.19
C ARG A 139 -3.08 -53.41 13.02
N LEU A 140 -2.21 -52.92 13.89
CA LEU A 140 -0.78 -53.22 13.85
C LEU A 140 -0.48 -54.61 14.43
N GLY A 141 0.35 -55.36 13.72
CA GLY A 141 0.85 -56.67 14.11
C GLY A 141 1.75 -56.66 15.34
N ARG A 142 1.82 -57.79 16.04
CA ARG A 142 2.70 -57.95 17.21
C ARG A 142 4.15 -58.08 16.78
N GLU A 143 4.41 -58.80 15.69
CA GLU A 143 5.74 -59.01 15.14
C GLU A 143 6.21 -57.81 14.30
N PRO A 144 7.53 -57.53 14.23
CA PRO A 144 8.05 -56.36 13.53
C PRO A 144 7.80 -56.41 12.02
N GLU A 145 7.99 -57.57 11.39
CA GLU A 145 7.83 -57.80 9.95
C GLU A 145 6.36 -57.68 9.51
N GLU A 146 5.44 -58.23 10.31
CA GLU A 146 4.00 -58.07 10.12
C GLU A 146 3.61 -56.59 10.18
N ARG A 147 4.14 -55.87 11.16
CA ARG A 147 3.87 -54.44 11.38
C ARG A 147 4.41 -53.57 10.24
N GLU A 148 5.62 -53.83 9.76
CA GLU A 148 6.20 -53.15 8.60
C GLU A 148 5.34 -53.39 7.34
N ARG A 149 4.98 -54.65 7.06
CA ARG A 149 4.11 -55.00 5.92
C ARG A 149 2.76 -54.28 5.97
N VAL A 150 2.13 -54.22 7.15
CA VAL A 150 0.86 -53.50 7.37
C VAL A 150 1.02 -51.99 7.18
N LEU A 151 2.11 -51.39 7.68
CA LEU A 151 2.38 -49.96 7.52
C LEU A 151 2.67 -49.57 6.07
N CYS A 152 3.43 -50.38 5.33
CA CYS A 152 3.71 -50.16 3.91
C CYS A 152 2.42 -50.24 3.06
N GLU A 153 1.57 -51.24 3.31
CA GLU A 153 0.29 -51.38 2.62
C GLU A 153 -0.72 -50.28 3.01
N HIS A 154 -0.73 -49.84 4.28
CA HIS A 154 -1.48 -48.66 4.71
C HIS A 154 -1.04 -47.40 3.96
N ASN A 155 0.26 -47.10 3.95
CA ASN A 155 0.82 -45.94 3.25
C ASN A 155 0.48 -45.95 1.75
N ARG A 156 0.59 -47.11 1.10
CA ARG A 156 0.21 -47.31 -0.31
C ARG A 156 -1.27 -46.98 -0.56
N ARG A 157 -2.18 -47.41 0.33
CA ARG A 157 -3.63 -47.10 0.25
C ARG A 157 -3.88 -45.61 0.46
N SER A 158 -3.27 -45.00 1.46
CA SER A 158 -3.43 -43.57 1.76
C SER A 158 -3.02 -42.70 0.57
N ILE A 159 -1.82 -42.93 0.02
CA ILE A 159 -1.33 -42.19 -1.16
C ILE A 159 -2.25 -42.42 -2.37
N ALA A 160 -2.70 -43.66 -2.62
CA ALA A 160 -3.59 -43.96 -3.74
C ALA A 160 -5.01 -43.35 -3.61
N THR A 161 -5.46 -43.07 -2.38
CA THR A 161 -6.83 -42.57 -2.12
C THR A 161 -6.89 -41.04 -2.07
N VAL A 162 -5.78 -40.36 -1.76
CA VAL A 162 -5.68 -38.88 -1.74
C VAL A 162 -6.27 -38.20 -2.98
N PRO A 163 -5.97 -38.60 -4.24
CA PRO A 163 -6.51 -37.92 -5.42
C PRO A 163 -8.04 -37.92 -5.49
N SER A 164 -8.67 -39.07 -5.20
CA SER A 164 -10.14 -39.20 -5.22
C SER A 164 -10.81 -38.44 -4.07
N ILE A 165 -10.16 -38.36 -2.90
CA ILE A 165 -10.61 -37.51 -1.78
C ILE A 165 -10.55 -36.02 -2.18
N VAL A 166 -9.44 -35.58 -2.76
CA VAL A 166 -9.27 -34.18 -3.23
C VAL A 166 -10.29 -33.83 -4.32
N GLU A 167 -10.51 -34.72 -5.30
CA GLU A 167 -11.52 -34.56 -6.34
C GLU A 167 -12.93 -34.42 -5.74
N LYS A 168 -13.34 -35.37 -4.89
CA LYS A 168 -14.65 -35.37 -4.21
C LYS A 168 -14.91 -34.08 -3.42
N PHE A 169 -13.94 -33.63 -2.62
CA PHE A 169 -14.12 -32.40 -1.84
C PHE A 169 -14.02 -31.12 -2.68
N SER A 170 -13.28 -31.15 -3.80
CA SER A 170 -13.28 -30.06 -4.78
C SER A 170 -14.65 -29.94 -5.46
N GLN A 171 -15.24 -31.06 -5.89
CA GLN A 171 -16.58 -31.08 -6.48
C GLN A 171 -17.63 -30.62 -5.46
N MET A 172 -17.59 -31.11 -4.22
CA MET A 172 -18.49 -30.62 -3.15
C MET A 172 -18.36 -29.12 -2.87
N ALA A 173 -17.20 -28.50 -3.09
CA ALA A 173 -17.01 -27.06 -2.96
C ALA A 173 -17.58 -26.30 -4.18
N ILE A 174 -17.39 -26.83 -5.39
CA ILE A 174 -17.96 -26.30 -6.64
C ILE A 174 -19.50 -26.36 -6.59
N ASP A 175 -20.07 -27.51 -6.22
CA ASP A 175 -21.52 -27.71 -6.12
C ASP A 175 -22.15 -26.73 -5.13
N LYS A 176 -21.52 -26.53 -3.96
CA LYS A 176 -21.97 -25.56 -2.94
C LYS A 176 -21.87 -24.11 -3.42
N ALA A 177 -20.88 -23.77 -4.25
CA ALA A 177 -20.81 -22.45 -4.87
C ALA A 177 -21.96 -22.26 -5.89
N LEU A 178 -22.25 -23.29 -6.69
CA LEU A 178 -23.31 -23.28 -7.70
C LEU A 178 -24.72 -23.25 -7.08
N THR A 179 -24.98 -23.96 -5.97
CA THR A 179 -26.28 -23.86 -5.27
C THR A 179 -26.47 -22.48 -4.66
N LYS A 180 -25.45 -21.95 -3.98
CA LYS A 180 -25.48 -20.61 -3.38
C LYS A 180 -25.70 -19.51 -4.42
N GLN A 181 -25.09 -19.63 -5.59
CA GLN A 181 -25.33 -18.72 -6.72
C GLN A 181 -26.77 -18.78 -7.23
N LYS A 182 -27.39 -19.97 -7.28
CA LYS A 182 -28.80 -20.13 -7.67
C LYS A 182 -29.75 -19.57 -6.61
N GLU A 183 -29.44 -19.74 -5.32
CA GLU A 183 -30.20 -19.15 -4.21
C GLU A 183 -30.13 -17.61 -4.23
N GLU A 184 -28.95 -17.02 -4.44
CA GLU A 184 -28.79 -15.56 -4.55
C GLU A 184 -29.48 -14.97 -5.80
N VAL A 185 -29.66 -15.73 -6.89
CA VAL A 185 -30.41 -15.29 -8.09
C VAL A 185 -31.92 -15.51 -7.93
N GLY A 186 -32.34 -16.63 -7.35
CA GLY A 186 -33.77 -16.97 -7.17
C GLY A 186 -34.52 -16.09 -6.17
N LEU A 187 -33.80 -15.33 -5.33
CA LEU A 187 -34.36 -14.32 -4.42
C LEU A 187 -34.56 -12.93 -5.06
N ILE A 188 -34.36 -12.82 -6.37
CA ILE A 188 -34.49 -11.57 -7.16
C ILE A 188 -35.55 -11.74 -8.28
N SER A 189 -36.55 -12.58 -8.04
CA SER A 189 -37.71 -12.85 -8.92
C SER A 189 -38.99 -12.99 -8.10
#